data_AF-A0A7W6BMG0-F1
#
_entry.id   AF-A0A7W6BMG0-F1
#
_cell.length_a   1.000
_cell.length_b   1.000
_cell.length_c   1.000
_cell.angle_alpha   90.00
_cell.angle_beta   90.00
_cell.angle_gamma   90.00
#
_symmetry.space_group_name_H-M   'P 1'
#
loop_
_entity.id
_entity.type
_entity.pdbx_description
1 polymer ?
#
loop_
_entity_poly.entity_id
_entity_poly.type
_entity_poly.pdbx_seq_one_letter_code
_entity_poly.pdbx_strand_id
1 'polypeptide(L)'
;MAGRDIVEASGLSEDAEAEVRHRCGYGCIRCGVTVYHYAVLPIPDEPDWEAPATVLLCPECYALLRRHPLSAEQYGLLLRRPVLRDPDFYRQHLPFGSVLPQMRAGGPVPVHDVSVPVLAGDQAPLILSLPASGVGALRISLFLSGPDHVLRRVVDANHWAPEEEGWHFAHRESRYVVESDRSDARAELDFTAPGRLTVVRLRTWIGEVLIDLTPDWLEVNGTRMTGVIASRQLAGYRL
;
A
#
# COMPACT_ATOMS: atom_id res chain seq x y z
N MET A 1 0.57 31.31 -18.57
CA MET A 1 1.51 30.65 -17.64
C MET A 1 1.36 29.16 -17.85
N ALA A 2 2.37 28.50 -18.41
CA ALA A 2 2.34 27.04 -18.56
C ALA A 2 2.26 26.42 -17.16
N GLY A 3 1.16 25.72 -16.87
CA GLY A 3 1.05 24.94 -15.64
C GLY A 3 2.19 23.93 -15.62
N ARG A 4 3.05 24.01 -14.62
CA ARG A 4 3.99 22.92 -14.36
C ARG A 4 3.15 21.74 -13.85
N ASP A 5 3.30 20.58 -14.45
CA ASP A 5 2.60 19.37 -14.04
C ASP A 5 3.21 18.82 -12.75
N ILE A 6 2.41 18.08 -11.96
CA ILE A 6 2.98 17.22 -10.91
C ILE A 6 3.82 16.12 -11.57
N VAL A 7 4.98 15.86 -11.00
CA VAL A 7 5.90 14.81 -11.49
C VAL A 7 6.26 13.88 -10.35
N GLU A 8 6.52 12.62 -10.67
CA GLU A 8 7.01 11.66 -9.69
C GLU A 8 8.44 12.04 -9.28
N ALA A 9 8.69 12.08 -7.96
CA ALA A 9 10.02 12.32 -7.43
C ALA A 9 10.88 11.08 -7.63
N SER A 10 12.14 11.29 -7.98
CA SER A 10 13.13 10.20 -8.12
C SER A 10 14.42 10.59 -7.41
N GLY A 11 15.15 9.58 -6.92
CA GLY A 11 16.47 9.77 -6.31
C GLY A 11 16.46 10.49 -4.95
N LEU A 12 15.36 10.44 -4.19
CA LEU A 12 15.33 10.93 -2.81
C LEU A 12 16.22 10.05 -1.93
N SER A 13 16.94 10.68 -0.98
CA SER A 13 17.63 9.95 0.08
C SER A 13 16.63 9.36 1.08
N GLU A 14 17.06 8.37 1.88
CA GLU A 14 16.21 7.78 2.92
C GLU A 14 15.73 8.82 3.93
N ASP A 15 16.59 9.78 4.29
CA ASP A 15 16.27 10.89 5.19
C ASP A 15 15.22 11.83 4.57
N ALA A 16 15.39 12.20 3.29
CA ALA A 16 14.43 13.02 2.57
C ALA A 16 13.07 12.33 2.45
N GLU A 17 13.05 11.03 2.16
CA GLU A 17 11.82 10.25 2.16
C GLU A 17 11.17 10.19 3.54
N ALA A 18 11.95 10.01 4.61
CA ALA A 18 11.45 9.99 5.97
C ALA A 18 10.83 11.34 6.36
N GLU A 19 11.46 12.45 5.98
CA GLU A 19 10.93 13.80 6.17
C GLU A 19 9.61 13.98 5.41
N VAL A 20 9.55 13.63 4.12
CA VAL A 20 8.33 13.73 3.32
C VAL A 20 7.21 12.88 3.91
N ARG A 21 7.48 11.62 4.26
CA ARG A 21 6.50 10.73 4.92
C ARG A 21 6.01 11.35 6.21
N HIS A 22 6.91 11.85 7.04
CA HIS A 22 6.54 12.53 8.27
C HIS A 22 5.63 13.71 7.95
N ARG A 23 6.07 14.70 7.18
CA ARG A 23 5.30 15.91 6.81
C ARG A 23 3.88 15.59 6.33
N CYS A 24 3.75 14.62 5.43
CA CYS A 24 2.46 14.21 4.87
C CYS A 24 1.56 13.41 5.84
N GLY A 25 2.07 13.00 7.00
CA GLY A 25 1.34 12.18 7.97
C GLY A 25 1.32 10.70 7.63
N TYR A 26 2.29 10.22 6.85
CA TYR A 26 2.49 8.83 6.41
C TYR A 26 1.44 8.29 5.42
N GLY A 27 0.76 9.17 4.69
CA GLY A 27 -0.11 8.80 3.59
C GLY A 27 -0.43 9.99 2.69
N CYS A 28 -1.30 9.76 1.71
CA CYS A 28 -1.73 10.73 0.73
C CYS A 28 -2.23 12.02 1.40
N ILE A 29 -1.65 13.16 1.05
CA ILE A 29 -2.01 14.46 1.67
C ILE A 29 -3.45 14.88 1.39
N ARG A 30 -4.10 14.30 0.38
CA ARG A 30 -5.47 14.65 -0.03
C ARG A 30 -6.54 13.74 0.60
N CYS A 31 -6.29 12.44 0.70
CA CYS A 31 -7.31 11.46 1.13
C CYS A 31 -6.85 10.49 2.23
N GLY A 32 -5.59 10.55 2.65
CA GLY A 32 -5.03 9.72 3.71
C GLY A 32 -4.66 8.29 3.36
N VAL A 33 -4.95 7.82 2.13
CA VAL A 33 -4.55 6.50 1.65
C VAL A 33 -3.04 6.30 1.79
N THR A 34 -2.64 5.13 2.28
CA THR A 34 -1.26 4.86 2.70
C THR A 34 -0.41 4.19 1.64
N VAL A 35 -0.97 3.77 0.50
CA VAL A 35 -0.19 3.44 -0.71
C VAL A 35 -0.05 4.70 -1.56
N TYR A 36 1.18 5.06 -1.95
CA TYR A 36 1.48 6.38 -2.51
C TYR A 36 2.63 6.40 -3.52
N HIS A 37 2.67 7.46 -4.31
CA HIS A 37 3.86 7.98 -4.98
C HIS A 37 4.46 9.12 -4.16
N TYR A 38 5.76 9.35 -4.32
CA TYR A 38 6.35 10.65 -4.03
C TYR A 38 6.12 11.56 -5.24
N ALA A 39 5.41 12.67 -5.06
CA ALA A 39 5.07 13.58 -6.14
C ALA A 39 5.57 14.99 -5.83
N VAL A 40 6.35 15.57 -6.74
CA VAL A 40 6.79 16.96 -6.68
C VAL A 40 5.64 17.86 -7.12
N LEU A 41 5.22 18.76 -6.24
CA LEU A 41 4.22 19.77 -6.56
C LEU A 41 4.86 20.92 -7.36
N PRO A 42 4.12 21.54 -8.29
CA PRO A 42 4.62 22.61 -9.15
C PRO A 42 4.67 23.98 -8.46
N ILE A 43 5.20 24.03 -7.23
CA ILE A 43 5.33 25.23 -6.40
C ILE A 43 6.78 25.40 -5.95
N PRO A 44 7.20 26.61 -5.54
CA PRO A 44 8.54 26.81 -5.01
C PRO A 44 8.82 25.92 -3.80
N ASP A 45 10.06 25.48 -3.67
CA ASP A 45 10.52 24.73 -2.51
C ASP A 45 10.56 25.62 -1.26
N GLU A 46 10.36 25.02 -0.10
CA GLU A 46 10.56 25.72 1.17
C GLU A 46 12.05 25.68 1.54
N PRO A 47 12.65 26.79 2.01
CA PRO A 47 14.10 26.90 2.22
C PRO A 47 14.73 25.88 3.19
N ASP A 48 13.92 25.34 4.10
CA ASP A 48 14.37 24.47 5.20
C ASP A 48 14.04 22.98 4.99
N TRP A 49 13.62 22.58 3.78
CA TRP A 49 13.27 21.18 3.49
C TRP A 49 14.42 20.44 2.82
N GLU A 50 14.66 19.19 3.24
CA GLU A 50 15.68 18.31 2.62
C GLU A 50 15.22 17.83 1.24
N ALA A 51 13.91 17.73 1.04
CA ALA A 51 13.29 17.43 -0.24
C ALA A 51 12.68 18.69 -0.88
N PRO A 52 12.51 18.71 -2.22
CA PRO A 52 11.66 19.68 -2.89
C PRO A 52 10.24 19.74 -2.31
N ALA A 53 9.33 20.49 -2.94
CA ALA A 53 7.89 20.47 -2.66
C ALA A 53 7.20 19.11 -2.95
N THR A 54 7.85 18.02 -2.57
CA THR A 54 7.47 16.63 -2.68
C THR A 54 6.45 16.26 -1.61
N VAL A 55 5.44 15.52 -2.00
CA VAL A 55 4.38 15.04 -1.12
C VAL A 55 4.00 13.61 -1.44
N LEU A 56 3.25 13.00 -0.54
CA LEU A 56 2.65 11.70 -0.80
C LEU A 56 1.29 11.87 -1.50
N LEU A 57 1.09 11.19 -2.63
CA LEU A 57 -0.20 11.09 -3.31
C LEU A 57 -0.50 9.63 -3.62
N CYS A 58 -1.70 9.13 -3.27
CA CYS A 58 -2.11 7.80 -3.72
C CYS A 58 -2.28 7.77 -5.26
N PRO A 59 -2.21 6.60 -5.91
CA PRO A 59 -2.33 6.49 -7.35
C PRO A 59 -3.57 7.19 -7.93
N GLU A 60 -4.72 7.09 -7.25
CA GLU A 60 -5.95 7.77 -7.68
C GLU A 60 -5.86 9.29 -7.58
N CYS A 61 -5.30 9.83 -6.49
CA CYS A 61 -5.13 11.29 -6.33
C CYS A 61 -4.05 11.83 -7.25
N TYR A 62 -2.97 11.08 -7.48
CA TYR A 62 -1.93 11.42 -8.44
C TYR A 62 -2.50 11.51 -9.85
N ALA A 63 -3.23 10.49 -10.30
CA ALA A 63 -3.89 10.50 -11.60
C ALA A 63 -4.93 11.61 -11.73
N LEU A 64 -5.69 11.90 -10.67
CA LEU A 64 -6.66 13.00 -10.65
C LEU A 64 -5.99 14.36 -10.84
N LEU A 65 -4.92 14.63 -10.10
CA LEU A 65 -4.21 15.91 -10.15
C LEU A 65 -3.39 16.09 -11.43
N ARG A 66 -2.97 15.00 -12.09
CA ARG A 66 -2.41 15.07 -13.45
C ARG A 66 -3.45 15.43 -14.50
N ARG A 67 -4.67 14.88 -14.38
CA ARG A 67 -5.77 15.18 -15.32
C ARG A 67 -6.39 16.57 -15.08
N HIS A 68 -6.42 17.00 -13.82
CA HIS A 68 -7.00 18.26 -13.39
C HIS A 68 -6.03 18.99 -12.46
N PRO A 69 -4.99 19.64 -13.02
CA PRO A 69 -4.02 20.40 -12.23
C PRO A 69 -4.68 21.51 -11.43
N LEU A 70 -4.14 21.77 -10.25
CA LEU A 70 -4.58 22.85 -9.37
C LEU A 70 -3.80 24.14 -9.65
N SER A 71 -4.28 25.26 -9.13
CA SER A 71 -3.47 26.49 -9.08
C SER A 71 -2.32 26.35 -8.07
N ALA A 72 -1.28 27.18 -8.21
CA ALA A 72 -0.16 27.21 -7.26
C ALA A 72 -0.63 27.49 -5.81
N GLU A 73 -1.63 28.36 -5.64
CA GLU A 73 -2.22 28.66 -4.34
C GLU A 73 -2.91 27.42 -3.74
N GLN A 74 -3.66 26.68 -4.54
CA GLN A 74 -4.32 25.45 -4.11
C GLN A 74 -3.32 24.35 -3.76
N TYR A 75 -2.24 24.19 -4.52
CA TYR A 75 -1.14 23.29 -4.15
C TYR A 75 -0.49 23.72 -2.82
N GLY A 76 -0.22 25.01 -2.64
CA GLY A 76 0.31 25.55 -1.39
C GLY A 76 -0.61 25.35 -0.19
N LEU A 77 -1.93 25.36 -0.39
CA LEU A 77 -2.88 25.02 0.67
C LEU A 77 -2.84 23.52 1.00
N LEU A 78 -2.84 22.66 -0.01
CA LEU A 78 -2.78 21.20 0.16
C LEU A 78 -1.50 20.77 0.88
N LEU A 79 -0.38 21.41 0.56
CA LEU A 79 0.92 21.19 1.18
C LEU A 79 0.93 21.57 2.68
N ARG A 80 0.34 22.73 3.01
CA ARG A 80 0.30 23.26 4.39
C ARG A 80 -0.72 22.58 5.28
N ARG A 81 -1.76 21.97 4.71
CA ARG A 81 -2.82 21.30 5.45
C ARG A 81 -3.10 19.89 4.89
N PRO A 82 -2.15 18.94 5.04
CA PRO A 82 -2.40 17.55 4.68
C PRO A 82 -3.57 17.00 5.50
N VAL A 83 -4.47 16.25 4.86
CA VAL A 83 -5.69 15.72 5.51
C VAL A 83 -5.36 14.86 6.73
N LEU A 84 -4.28 14.07 6.67
CA LEU A 84 -3.83 13.24 7.79
C LEU A 84 -3.27 14.05 8.96
N ARG A 85 -3.00 15.34 8.79
CA ARG A 85 -2.58 16.23 9.88
C ARG A 85 -3.75 16.98 10.52
N ASP A 86 -4.95 16.85 9.96
CA ASP A 86 -6.17 17.37 10.55
C ASP A 86 -6.58 16.49 11.76
N PRO A 87 -6.80 17.09 12.96
CA PRO A 87 -7.22 16.34 14.15
C PRO A 87 -8.61 15.70 14.01
N ASP A 88 -9.47 16.24 13.15
CA ASP A 88 -10.83 15.74 12.94
C ASP A 88 -10.89 14.67 11.83
N PHE A 89 -9.76 14.35 11.20
CA PHE A 89 -9.71 13.35 10.15
C PHE A 89 -9.86 11.92 10.69
N TYR A 90 -10.86 11.22 10.16
CA TYR A 90 -11.21 9.88 10.57
C TYR A 90 -10.29 8.81 9.97
N ARG A 91 -9.34 8.31 10.77
CA ARG A 91 -8.32 7.32 10.34
C ARG A 91 -8.71 5.86 10.50
N GLN A 92 -9.92 5.54 10.95
CA GLN A 92 -10.30 4.18 11.37
C GLN A 92 -10.27 3.12 10.25
N HIS A 93 -10.30 3.54 8.99
CA HIS A 93 -10.27 2.66 7.81
C HIS A 93 -8.90 2.66 7.11
N LEU A 94 -7.87 3.14 7.80
CA LEU A 94 -6.52 3.23 7.28
C LEU A 94 -5.58 2.40 8.16
N PRO A 95 -4.52 1.82 7.59
CA PRO A 95 -3.66 0.88 8.28
C PRO A 95 -2.64 1.59 9.20
N PHE A 96 -3.10 2.43 10.12
CA PHE A 96 -2.27 3.05 11.16
C PHE A 96 -2.23 2.18 12.40
N GLY A 97 -1.03 1.93 12.93
CA GLY A 97 -0.87 1.12 14.13
C GLY A 97 0.59 0.90 14.50
N SER A 98 0.82 0.66 15.80
CA SER A 98 2.13 0.30 16.36
C SER A 98 2.32 -1.21 16.52
N VAL A 99 1.31 -2.00 16.12
CA VAL A 99 1.31 -3.48 16.16
C VAL A 99 0.76 -4.03 14.85
N LEU A 100 1.10 -5.28 14.53
CA LEU A 100 0.53 -5.94 13.36
C LEU A 100 -0.99 -6.11 13.57
N PRO A 101 -1.79 -5.95 12.51
CA PRO A 101 -3.23 -6.09 12.64
C PRO A 101 -3.62 -7.53 12.96
N GLN A 102 -4.74 -7.70 13.66
CA GLN A 102 -5.42 -8.99 13.69
C GLN A 102 -5.90 -9.29 12.27
N MET A 103 -5.39 -10.37 11.69
CA MET A 103 -5.62 -10.72 10.30
C MET A 103 -6.68 -11.82 10.18
N ARG A 104 -7.66 -11.65 9.30
CA ARG A 104 -8.53 -12.75 8.85
C ARG A 104 -8.10 -13.19 7.45
N ALA A 105 -7.59 -14.41 7.37
CA ALA A 105 -7.14 -15.05 6.14
C ALA A 105 -7.09 -16.58 6.33
N GLY A 106 -7.47 -17.34 5.30
CA GLY A 106 -7.26 -18.78 5.25
C GLY A 106 -8.11 -19.61 6.21
N GLY A 107 -9.13 -19.04 6.85
CA GLY A 107 -9.98 -19.74 7.81
C GLY A 107 -10.82 -18.82 8.72
N PRO A 108 -11.79 -19.40 9.46
CA PRO A 108 -12.74 -18.63 10.25
C PRO A 108 -12.13 -17.95 11.49
N VAL A 109 -10.95 -18.39 11.93
CA VAL A 109 -10.28 -17.88 13.13
C VAL A 109 -9.30 -16.77 12.73
N PRO A 110 -9.47 -15.54 13.25
CA PRO A 110 -8.48 -14.49 13.02
C PRO A 110 -7.13 -14.86 13.65
N VAL A 111 -6.05 -14.56 12.92
CA VAL A 111 -4.67 -14.74 13.37
C VAL A 111 -4.04 -13.42 13.81
N HIS A 112 -2.99 -13.50 14.62
CA HIS A 112 -2.28 -12.35 15.18
C HIS A 112 -0.78 -12.55 15.03
N ASP A 113 -0.04 -11.44 14.99
CA ASP A 113 1.42 -11.42 14.83
C ASP A 113 1.90 -12.18 13.58
N VAL A 114 1.22 -11.99 12.45
CA VAL A 114 1.54 -12.60 11.15
C VAL A 114 1.94 -11.50 10.16
N SER A 115 3.22 -11.50 9.76
CA SER A 115 3.75 -10.57 8.76
C SER A 115 3.59 -11.08 7.34
N VAL A 116 3.71 -12.39 7.14
CA VAL A 116 3.61 -13.05 5.83
C VAL A 116 2.51 -14.11 5.94
N PRO A 117 1.31 -13.89 5.39
CA PRO A 117 0.22 -14.87 5.53
C PRO A 117 0.55 -16.22 4.89
N VAL A 118 1.17 -16.19 3.71
CA VAL A 118 1.54 -17.36 2.92
C VAL A 118 2.93 -17.13 2.33
N LEU A 119 3.77 -18.15 2.37
CA LEU A 119 5.10 -18.21 1.77
C LEU A 119 5.17 -19.44 0.86
N ALA A 120 5.57 -19.28 -0.40
CA ALA A 120 5.85 -20.39 -1.31
C ALA A 120 7.32 -20.38 -1.69
N GLY A 121 8.05 -21.43 -1.29
CA GLY A 121 9.51 -21.39 -1.32
C GLY A 121 10.04 -20.24 -0.43
N ASP A 122 10.76 -19.31 -1.03
CA ASP A 122 11.27 -18.07 -0.41
C ASP A 122 10.47 -16.82 -0.82
N GLN A 123 9.39 -16.98 -1.57
CA GLN A 123 8.63 -15.87 -2.14
C GLN A 123 7.33 -15.62 -1.37
N ALA A 124 7.09 -14.36 -1.02
CA ALA A 124 5.92 -13.91 -0.27
C ALA A 124 5.11 -12.91 -1.12
N PRO A 125 3.84 -13.21 -1.45
CA PRO A 125 3.01 -12.30 -2.25
C PRO A 125 2.49 -11.10 -1.45
N LEU A 126 2.44 -11.21 -0.12
CA LEU A 126 2.09 -10.12 0.79
C LEU A 126 3.03 -10.12 2.00
N ILE A 127 3.61 -8.96 2.29
CA ILE A 127 4.42 -8.72 3.48
C ILE A 127 3.86 -7.50 4.22
N LEU A 128 3.63 -7.66 5.51
CA LEU A 128 3.24 -6.60 6.43
C LEU A 128 4.35 -6.37 7.45
N SER A 129 4.75 -5.11 7.60
CA SER A 129 5.79 -4.71 8.55
C SER A 129 5.36 -3.46 9.30
N LEU A 130 5.81 -3.33 10.54
CA LEU A 130 5.59 -2.12 11.32
C LEU A 130 6.30 -0.91 10.68
N PRO A 131 5.85 0.32 10.97
CA PRO A 131 6.60 1.52 10.59
C PRO A 131 8.02 1.46 11.16
N ALA A 132 9.04 1.81 10.37
CA ALA A 132 10.44 1.72 10.79
C ALA A 132 10.75 2.56 12.04
N SER A 133 10.11 3.72 12.16
CA SER A 133 10.23 4.62 13.33
C SER A 133 9.27 4.28 14.47
N GLY A 134 8.47 3.20 14.36
CA GLY A 134 7.39 2.88 15.30
C GLY A 134 6.16 3.80 15.22
N VAL A 135 6.20 4.81 14.34
CA VAL A 135 5.12 5.79 14.15
C VAL A 135 4.72 5.82 12.67
N GLY A 136 3.42 5.79 12.39
CA GLY A 136 2.87 5.96 11.05
C GLY A 136 1.98 4.82 10.59
N ALA A 137 1.91 4.64 9.27
CA ALA A 137 1.16 3.56 8.63
C ALA A 137 1.97 2.26 8.60
N LEU A 138 1.29 1.14 8.81
CA LEU A 138 1.78 -0.20 8.51
C LEU A 138 2.37 -0.22 7.09
N ARG A 139 3.55 -0.82 6.92
CA ARG A 139 4.20 -0.97 5.62
C ARG A 139 3.65 -2.21 4.95
N ILE A 140 3.05 -2.02 3.77
CA ILE A 140 2.48 -3.07 2.94
C ILE A 140 3.40 -3.26 1.75
N SER A 141 3.91 -4.47 1.55
CA SER A 141 4.57 -4.85 0.30
C SER A 141 3.76 -5.92 -0.39
N LEU A 142 3.48 -5.71 -1.67
CA LEU A 142 2.71 -6.62 -2.51
C LEU A 142 3.58 -7.04 -3.69
N PHE A 143 3.66 -8.35 -3.86
CA PHE A 143 4.32 -8.97 -4.99
C PHE A 143 3.27 -9.82 -5.71
N LEU A 144 3.05 -9.53 -6.99
CA LEU A 144 2.03 -10.17 -7.81
C LEU A 144 2.63 -10.53 -9.17
N SER A 145 2.15 -11.62 -9.76
CA SER A 145 2.65 -12.12 -11.03
C SER A 145 1.85 -11.58 -12.20
N GLY A 146 2.51 -11.25 -13.30
CA GLY A 146 1.86 -11.04 -14.59
C GLY A 146 1.55 -12.35 -15.33
N PRO A 147 1.27 -12.28 -16.65
CA PRO A 147 0.97 -13.45 -17.48
C PRO A 147 2.09 -14.50 -17.57
N ASP A 148 3.33 -14.13 -17.25
CA ASP A 148 4.49 -15.01 -17.26
C ASP A 148 4.74 -15.71 -15.92
N HIS A 149 3.84 -15.51 -14.95
CA HIS A 149 3.89 -16.11 -13.61
C HIS A 149 5.12 -15.70 -12.78
N VAL A 150 5.87 -14.69 -13.22
CA VAL A 150 7.02 -14.15 -12.48
C VAL A 150 6.50 -13.10 -11.50
N LEU A 151 6.75 -13.36 -10.22
CA LEU A 151 6.35 -12.48 -9.13
C LEU A 151 7.14 -11.17 -9.19
N ARG A 152 6.45 -10.05 -9.29
CA ARG A 152 7.04 -8.70 -9.35
C ARG A 152 6.51 -7.82 -8.25
N ARG A 153 7.32 -6.86 -7.83
CA ARG A 153 6.92 -5.87 -6.84
C ARG A 153 5.94 -4.89 -7.46
N VAL A 154 4.77 -4.76 -6.83
CA VAL A 154 3.71 -3.83 -7.25
C VAL A 154 3.56 -2.71 -6.21
N VAL A 155 3.70 -3.08 -4.94
CA VAL A 155 3.81 -2.13 -3.83
C VAL A 155 5.06 -2.47 -3.04
N ASP A 156 5.95 -1.49 -2.86
CA ASP A 156 7.15 -1.60 -2.05
C ASP A 156 6.98 -0.83 -0.76
N ALA A 157 6.60 -1.52 0.30
CA ALA A 157 6.53 -0.94 1.64
C ALA A 157 5.76 0.41 1.67
N ASN A 158 4.57 0.41 1.05
CA ASN A 158 3.65 1.50 0.74
C ASN A 158 3.95 2.35 -0.50
N HIS A 159 5.14 2.29 -1.08
CA HIS A 159 5.43 2.95 -2.34
C HIS A 159 4.77 2.20 -3.50
N TRP A 160 3.92 2.89 -4.26
CA TRP A 160 3.38 2.38 -5.52
C TRP A 160 4.47 2.47 -6.59
N ALA A 161 5.10 1.35 -6.90
CA ALA A 161 6.21 1.28 -7.83
C ALA A 161 6.15 -0.01 -8.66
N PRO A 162 5.09 -0.19 -9.47
CA PRO A 162 4.99 -1.35 -10.33
C PRO A 162 6.14 -1.34 -11.35
N GLU A 163 6.84 -2.46 -11.48
CA GLU A 163 7.96 -2.61 -12.43
C GLU A 163 7.49 -2.63 -13.90
N GLU A 164 6.21 -2.90 -14.12
CA GLU A 164 5.59 -2.97 -15.45
C GLU A 164 4.27 -2.17 -15.48
N GLU A 165 3.85 -1.76 -16.66
CA GLU A 165 2.51 -1.18 -16.85
C GLU A 165 1.42 -2.25 -16.70
N GLY A 166 0.17 -1.80 -16.48
CA GLY A 166 -1.00 -2.67 -16.39
C GLY A 166 -1.45 -3.01 -14.97
N TRP A 167 -0.82 -2.41 -13.96
CA TRP A 167 -1.29 -2.48 -12.58
C TRP A 167 -2.21 -1.30 -12.24
N HIS A 168 -3.28 -1.60 -11.53
CA HIS A 168 -4.25 -0.62 -11.08
C HIS A 168 -4.39 -0.67 -9.57
N PHE A 169 -4.39 0.50 -8.95
CA PHE A 169 -4.72 0.66 -7.54
C PHE A 169 -6.05 1.40 -7.41
N ALA A 170 -6.93 0.90 -6.56
CA ALA A 170 -8.14 1.60 -6.15
C ALA A 170 -8.34 1.54 -4.64
N HIS A 171 -8.79 2.65 -4.07
CA HIS A 171 -9.25 2.76 -2.70
C HIS A 171 -10.77 2.91 -2.67
N ARG A 172 -11.45 2.04 -1.91
CA ARG A 172 -12.90 2.06 -1.73
C ARG A 172 -13.21 1.90 -0.25
N GLU A 173 -13.55 3.02 0.40
CA GLU A 173 -13.82 3.09 1.84
C GLU A 173 -12.65 2.62 2.71
N SER A 174 -12.61 1.33 3.06
CA SER A 174 -11.56 0.66 3.83
C SER A 174 -10.70 -0.30 3.01
N ARG A 175 -11.02 -0.46 1.71
CA ARG A 175 -10.44 -1.48 0.86
C ARG A 175 -9.37 -0.93 -0.05
N TYR A 176 -8.25 -1.63 -0.08
CA TYR A 176 -7.12 -1.40 -0.97
C TYR A 176 -7.18 -2.53 -2.00
N VAL A 177 -7.43 -2.18 -3.25
CA VAL A 177 -7.51 -3.11 -4.37
C VAL A 177 -6.33 -2.86 -5.29
N VAL A 178 -5.55 -3.90 -5.55
CA VAL A 178 -4.48 -3.94 -6.55
C VAL A 178 -4.81 -5.06 -7.53
N GLU A 179 -4.89 -4.75 -8.81
CA GLU A 179 -5.21 -5.74 -9.84
C GLU A 179 -4.42 -5.49 -11.13
N SER A 180 -4.23 -6.57 -11.88
CA SER A 180 -3.61 -6.54 -13.22
C SER A 180 -4.70 -6.45 -14.30
N ASP A 181 -4.46 -5.67 -15.35
CA ASP A 181 -5.27 -5.67 -16.59
C ASP A 181 -4.92 -6.81 -17.55
N ARG A 182 -3.77 -7.48 -17.32
CA ARG A 182 -3.19 -8.49 -18.21
C ARG A 182 -3.28 -9.92 -17.66
N SER A 183 -3.60 -10.08 -16.38
CA SER A 183 -3.64 -11.39 -15.71
C SER A 183 -4.80 -11.47 -14.70
N ASP A 184 -4.98 -12.62 -14.06
CA ASP A 184 -5.96 -12.80 -12.97
C ASP A 184 -5.41 -12.42 -11.58
N ALA A 185 -4.21 -11.82 -11.53
CA ALA A 185 -3.56 -11.44 -10.30
C ALA A 185 -4.27 -10.26 -9.62
N ARG A 186 -4.57 -10.42 -8.33
CA ARG A 186 -5.31 -9.44 -7.53
C ARG A 186 -4.99 -9.55 -6.05
N ALA A 187 -4.87 -8.41 -5.38
CA ALA A 187 -4.89 -8.28 -3.94
C ALA A 187 -5.99 -7.31 -3.51
N GLU A 188 -6.85 -7.74 -2.59
CA GLU A 188 -7.88 -6.92 -1.95
C GLU A 188 -7.74 -7.05 -0.44
N LEU A 189 -7.36 -5.94 0.20
CA LEU A 189 -7.10 -5.82 1.63
C LEU A 189 -8.13 -4.89 2.24
N ASP A 190 -8.86 -5.34 3.26
CA ASP A 190 -9.88 -4.54 3.96
C ASP A 190 -9.43 -4.20 5.38
N PHE A 191 -9.20 -2.91 5.64
CA PHE A 191 -8.70 -2.40 6.92
C PHE A 191 -9.86 -1.85 7.76
N THR A 192 -10.17 -2.54 8.86
CA THR A 192 -11.26 -2.14 9.75
C THR A 192 -10.76 -1.82 11.14
N ALA A 193 -11.36 -0.84 11.79
CA ALA A 193 -11.01 -0.50 13.15
C ALA A 193 -11.60 -1.47 14.18
N PRO A 194 -10.94 -1.62 15.34
CA PRO A 194 -9.55 -1.22 15.59
C PRO A 194 -8.57 -2.32 15.13
N GLY A 195 -7.58 -1.94 14.31
CA GLY A 195 -6.41 -2.79 14.02
C GLY A 195 -6.70 -4.14 13.39
N ARG A 196 -7.70 -4.22 12.51
CA ARG A 196 -8.06 -5.46 11.79
C ARG A 196 -7.73 -5.35 10.31
N LEU A 197 -7.25 -6.45 9.76
CA LEU A 197 -7.05 -6.63 8.34
C LEU A 197 -7.79 -7.89 7.91
N THR A 198 -8.61 -7.81 6.88
CA THR A 198 -9.12 -8.98 6.18
C THR A 198 -8.46 -9.07 4.82
N VAL A 199 -7.84 -10.22 4.51
CA VAL A 199 -7.40 -10.52 3.14
C VAL A 199 -8.64 -11.01 2.40
N VAL A 200 -9.36 -10.07 1.77
CA VAL A 200 -10.61 -10.37 1.05
C VAL A 200 -10.31 -11.27 -0.14
N ARG A 201 -9.21 -10.98 -0.84
CA ARG A 201 -8.65 -11.89 -1.83
C ARG A 201 -7.18 -11.59 -2.04
N LEU A 202 -6.35 -12.62 -2.16
CA LEU A 202 -4.99 -12.53 -2.67
C LEU A 202 -4.78 -13.70 -3.63
N ARG A 203 -4.81 -13.39 -4.92
CA ARG A 203 -4.68 -14.37 -6.00
C ARG A 203 -3.47 -14.01 -6.85
N THR A 204 -2.53 -14.92 -6.98
CA THR A 204 -1.31 -14.73 -7.79
C THR A 204 -0.62 -16.06 -8.03
N TRP A 205 0.17 -16.13 -9.11
CA TRP A 205 1.12 -17.21 -9.32
C TRP A 205 2.44 -16.90 -8.62
N ILE A 206 3.11 -17.96 -8.16
CA ILE A 206 4.49 -17.98 -7.70
C ILE A 206 5.17 -19.15 -8.40
N GLY A 207 5.83 -18.87 -9.53
CA GLY A 207 6.28 -19.92 -10.44
C GLY A 207 5.09 -20.76 -10.93
N GLU A 208 5.14 -22.07 -10.69
CA GLU A 208 4.07 -23.01 -11.07
C GLU A 208 2.96 -23.15 -10.01
N VAL A 209 3.01 -22.34 -8.95
CA VAL A 209 2.07 -22.43 -7.83
C VAL A 209 1.07 -21.29 -7.90
N LEU A 210 -0.19 -21.60 -8.20
CA LEU A 210 -1.30 -20.68 -8.03
C LEU A 210 -1.71 -20.64 -6.56
N ILE A 211 -1.64 -19.44 -5.97
CA ILE A 211 -2.20 -19.14 -4.65
C ILE A 211 -3.49 -18.36 -4.86
N ASP A 212 -4.56 -18.78 -4.21
CA ASP A 212 -5.77 -17.97 -4.01
C ASP A 212 -6.12 -18.02 -2.52
N LEU A 213 -5.95 -16.89 -1.84
CA LEU A 213 -6.17 -16.73 -0.41
C LEU A 213 -7.37 -15.82 -0.19
N THR A 214 -8.32 -16.29 0.61
CA THR A 214 -9.53 -15.54 1.00
C THR A 214 -9.63 -15.49 2.51
N PRO A 215 -10.66 -14.84 3.09
CA PRO A 215 -10.87 -14.89 4.53
C PRO A 215 -11.15 -16.31 5.03
N ASP A 216 -11.72 -17.18 4.19
CA ASP A 216 -12.29 -18.45 4.62
C ASP A 216 -11.43 -19.67 4.26
N TRP A 217 -10.56 -19.54 3.26
CA TRP A 217 -9.74 -20.64 2.76
C TRP A 217 -8.47 -20.16 2.06
N LEU A 218 -7.49 -21.05 1.98
CA LEU A 218 -6.33 -20.97 1.10
C LEU A 218 -6.44 -22.10 0.07
N GLU A 219 -6.37 -21.78 -1.21
CA GLU A 219 -6.35 -22.75 -2.30
C GLU A 219 -5.00 -22.68 -2.99
N VAL A 220 -4.39 -23.86 -3.18
CA VAL A 220 -3.08 -24.01 -3.79
C VAL A 220 -3.20 -25.04 -4.89
N ASN A 221 -2.96 -24.62 -6.14
CA ASN A 221 -3.11 -25.47 -7.33
C ASN A 221 -4.45 -26.24 -7.34
N GLY A 222 -5.55 -25.56 -6.99
CA GLY A 222 -6.90 -26.13 -6.94
C GLY A 222 -7.22 -26.96 -5.69
N THR A 223 -6.25 -27.18 -4.79
CA THR A 223 -6.48 -27.87 -3.52
C THR A 223 -6.81 -26.86 -2.43
N ARG A 224 -8.02 -26.91 -1.91
CA ARG A 224 -8.50 -25.99 -0.86
C ARG A 224 -8.20 -26.51 0.54
N MET A 225 -7.70 -25.61 1.37
CA MET A 225 -7.36 -25.84 2.78
C MET A 225 -7.98 -24.74 3.65
N THR A 226 -8.27 -25.06 4.91
CA THR A 226 -8.85 -24.13 5.87
C THR A 226 -8.12 -24.24 7.21
N GLY A 227 -7.98 -23.12 7.92
CA GLY A 227 -7.33 -23.07 9.24
C GLY A 227 -5.82 -23.36 9.20
N VAL A 228 -5.17 -23.18 8.05
CA VAL A 228 -3.74 -23.51 7.87
C VAL A 228 -2.79 -22.36 8.22
N ILE A 229 -3.30 -21.13 8.32
CA ILE A 229 -2.51 -19.97 8.71
C ILE A 229 -2.42 -19.94 10.24
N ALA A 230 -1.20 -19.98 10.79
CA ALA A 230 -0.94 -19.97 12.22
C ALA A 230 -0.51 -18.58 12.74
N SER A 231 -1.02 -18.19 13.92
CA SER A 231 -0.57 -16.99 14.62
C SER A 231 0.87 -17.09 15.13
N ARG A 232 1.49 -15.94 15.42
CA ARG A 232 2.83 -15.81 16.01
C ARG A 232 3.92 -16.50 15.20
N GLN A 233 3.72 -16.57 13.88
CA GLN A 233 4.72 -17.02 12.94
C GLN A 233 5.04 -15.89 11.97
N LEU A 234 6.32 -15.79 11.59
CA LEU A 234 6.74 -14.87 10.54
C LEU A 234 5.95 -15.14 9.25
N ALA A 235 5.91 -16.41 8.85
CA ALA A 235 5.09 -16.93 7.77
C ALA A 235 3.98 -17.82 8.35
N GLY A 236 2.73 -17.42 8.18
CA GLY A 236 1.58 -18.12 8.74
C GLY A 236 1.31 -19.48 8.09
N TYR A 237 1.65 -19.64 6.82
CA TYR A 237 1.66 -20.92 6.11
C TYR A 237 2.84 -20.99 5.15
N ARG A 238 3.48 -22.16 5.05
CA ARG A 238 4.62 -22.41 4.16
C ARG A 238 4.30 -23.57 3.22
N LEU A 239 4.50 -23.35 1.92
CA LEU A 239 4.41 -24.34 0.84
C LEU A 239 5.77 -24.94 0.50
#